data_AF-A0A1U2AFG0-F1
#
_entry.id   AF-A0A1U2AFG0-F1
#
_cell.length_a   1.000
_cell.length_b   1.000
_cell.length_c   1.000
_cell.angle_alpha   90.00
_cell.angle_beta   90.00
_cell.angle_gamma   90.00
#
_symmetry.space_group_name_H-M   'P 1'
#
loop_
_entity.id
_entity.type
_entity.pdbx_description
1 polymer ?
#
loop_
_entity_poly.entity_id
_entity_poly.type
_entity_poly.pdbx_seq_one_letter_code
_entity_poly.pdbx_strand_id
1 'polypeptide(L)'
;MRNPVRLRHAGLVAALAFLPTIWVKPDTVADIALTVSASLSWMFTLLYLLRSTWWTRPVGRVTVCIYLALSLVLTQNSVSTWWGQDYPWRGHVRGLLYAGLAYAFVKLIAALRRIQTKT
;
A
#
# COMPACT_ATOMS: atom_id res chain seq x y z
N MET A 1 4.04 28.92 8.30
CA MET A 1 2.64 28.65 8.71
C MET A 1 2.43 27.15 8.85
N ARG A 2 2.36 26.63 10.09
CA ARG A 2 2.21 25.19 10.40
C ARG A 2 0.74 24.83 10.20
N ASN A 3 0.41 24.10 9.13
CA ASN A 3 -0.97 23.85 8.73
C ASN A 3 -1.68 22.92 9.77
N PRO A 4 -2.70 23.40 10.51
CA PRO A 4 -3.30 22.68 11.65
C PRO A 4 -3.98 21.36 11.24
N VAL A 5 -4.31 21.21 9.95
CA VAL A 5 -4.92 20.00 9.40
C VAL A 5 -3.96 18.80 9.45
N ARG A 6 -2.66 19.00 9.19
CA ARG A 6 -1.66 17.89 9.22
C ARG A 6 -1.49 17.30 10.62
N LEU A 7 -1.56 18.14 11.65
CA LEU A 7 -1.43 17.73 13.05
C LEU A 7 -2.61 16.86 13.51
N ARG A 8 -3.84 17.16 13.06
CA ARG A 8 -5.03 16.37 13.41
C ARG A 8 -4.98 14.95 12.86
N HIS A 9 -4.55 14.79 11.60
CA HIS A 9 -4.45 13.47 10.96
C HIS A 9 -3.31 12.65 11.56
N ALA A 10 -2.15 13.27 11.81
CA ALA A 10 -1.03 12.60 12.46
C ALA A 10 -1.39 12.12 13.88
N GLY A 11 -2.07 12.97 14.66
CA GLY A 11 -2.56 12.59 15.98
C GLY A 11 -3.57 11.44 15.95
N LEU A 12 -4.48 11.44 14.97
CA LEU A 12 -5.47 10.38 14.80
C LEU A 12 -4.84 9.05 14.39
N VAL A 13 -3.87 9.06 13.46
CA VAL A 13 -3.13 7.85 13.07
C VAL A 13 -2.34 7.29 14.25
N ALA A 14 -1.65 8.15 15.00
CA ALA A 14 -0.95 7.73 16.21
C ALA A 14 -1.92 7.15 17.25
N ALA A 15 -3.06 7.81 17.50
CA ALA A 15 -4.06 7.30 18.43
C ALA A 15 -4.60 5.92 18.01
N LEU A 16 -4.93 5.73 16.73
CA LEU A 16 -5.39 4.45 16.20
C LEU A 16 -4.32 3.35 16.30
N ALA A 17 -3.04 3.71 16.18
CA ALA A 17 -1.94 2.75 16.29
C ALA A 17 -1.62 2.36 17.75
N PHE A 18 -1.66 3.32 18.69
CA PHE A 18 -1.14 3.14 20.06
C PHE A 18 -2.22 2.93 21.12
N LEU A 19 -3.46 3.42 20.96
CA LEU A 19 -4.52 3.15 21.95
C LEU A 19 -4.85 1.65 22.10
N PRO A 20 -4.92 0.86 21.01
CA PRO A 20 -5.20 -0.57 21.14
C PRO A 20 -4.11 -1.34 21.88
N THR A 21 -2.86 -0.84 21.90
CA THR A 21 -1.75 -1.54 22.54
C THR A 21 -1.80 -1.53 24.07
N ILE A 22 -2.74 -0.78 24.66
CA ILE A 22 -3.02 -0.81 26.11
C ILE A 22 -3.65 -2.16 26.51
N TRP A 23 -4.44 -2.74 25.60
CA TRP A 23 -5.23 -3.95 25.86
C TRP A 23 -4.73 -5.17 25.06
N VAL A 24 -4.12 -4.93 23.90
CA VAL A 24 -3.68 -5.96 22.96
C VAL A 24 -2.16 -5.90 22.77
N LYS A 25 -1.51 -7.04 22.55
CA LYS A 25 -0.07 -7.09 22.24
C LYS A 25 0.26 -6.21 21.02
N PRO A 26 1.32 -5.40 21.07
CA PRO A 26 1.70 -4.52 19.96
C PRO A 26 1.85 -5.22 18.61
N ASP A 27 2.42 -6.42 18.59
CA ASP A 27 2.60 -7.21 17.37
C ASP A 27 1.26 -7.54 16.70
N THR A 28 0.27 -7.98 17.49
CA THR A 28 -1.07 -8.28 17.00
C THR A 28 -1.78 -7.03 16.46
N VAL A 29 -1.60 -5.87 17.09
CA VAL A 29 -2.15 -4.60 16.59
C VAL A 29 -1.54 -4.26 15.23
N ALA A 30 -0.23 -4.43 15.07
CA ALA A 30 0.45 -4.21 13.79
C ALA A 30 -0.02 -5.19 12.70
N ASP A 31 -0.19 -6.48 13.02
CA ASP A 31 -0.67 -7.51 12.09
C ASP A 31 -2.11 -7.24 11.62
N ILE A 32 -2.98 -6.80 12.53
CA ILE A 32 -4.35 -6.36 12.20
C ILE A 32 -4.30 -5.11 11.30
N ALA A 33 -3.51 -4.10 11.66
CA ALA A 33 -3.39 -2.89 10.87
C ALA A 33 -2.85 -3.17 9.45
N LEU A 34 -1.91 -4.10 9.31
CA LEU A 34 -1.40 -4.58 8.03
C LEU A 34 -2.51 -5.26 7.20
N THR A 35 -3.31 -6.11 7.84
CA THR A 35 -4.43 -6.82 7.19
C THR A 35 -5.54 -5.86 6.74
N VAL A 36 -5.87 -4.86 7.56
CA VAL A 36 -6.79 -3.77 7.20
C VAL A 36 -6.24 -2.96 6.03
N SER A 37 -4.94 -2.60 6.06
CA SER A 37 -4.29 -1.86 4.97
C SER A 37 -4.30 -2.65 3.66
N ALA A 38 -4.04 -3.96 3.73
CA ALA A 38 -4.14 -4.85 2.57
C ALA A 38 -5.57 -4.84 1.99
N SER A 39 -6.59 -4.95 2.85
CA SER A 39 -8.00 -4.95 2.46
C SER A 39 -8.44 -3.63 1.82
N LEU A 40 -8.08 -2.49 2.43
CA LEU A 40 -8.38 -1.17 1.89
C LEU A 40 -7.66 -0.92 0.56
N SER A 41 -6.41 -1.38 0.43
CA SER A 41 -5.66 -1.29 -0.83
C SER A 41 -6.36 -2.07 -1.93
N TRP A 42 -6.86 -3.29 -1.66
CA TRP A 42 -7.60 -4.08 -2.63
C TRP A 42 -8.93 -3.43 -3.00
N MET A 43 -9.66 -2.88 -2.03
CA MET A 43 -10.88 -2.13 -2.30
C MET A 43 -10.62 -0.98 -3.26
N PHE A 44 -9.57 -0.18 -3.03
CA PHE A 44 -9.17 0.87 -3.96
C PHE A 44 -8.79 0.31 -5.33
N THR A 45 -7.91 -0.69 -5.37
CA THR A 45 -7.41 -1.30 -6.61
C THR A 45 -8.57 -1.81 -7.48
N LEU A 46 -9.52 -2.54 -6.88
CA LEU A 46 -10.69 -3.07 -7.59
C LEU A 46 -11.63 -1.96 -8.04
N LEU A 47 -11.97 -1.01 -7.17
CA LEU A 47 -12.81 0.14 -7.55
C LEU A 47 -12.19 0.91 -8.72
N TYR A 48 -10.88 1.15 -8.67
CA TYR A 48 -10.18 1.88 -9.71
C TYR A 48 -10.08 1.08 -11.01
N LEU A 49 -9.74 -0.21 -10.94
CA LEU A 49 -9.61 -1.07 -12.11
C LEU A 49 -10.96 -1.26 -12.83
N LEU A 50 -12.05 -1.41 -12.07
CA LEU A 50 -13.38 -1.72 -12.60
C LEU A 50 -14.18 -0.47 -12.99
N ARG A 51 -14.03 0.64 -12.27
CA ARG A 51 -14.85 1.85 -12.49
C ARG A 51 -14.13 2.99 -13.19
N SER A 52 -12.79 3.00 -13.20
CA SER A 52 -12.03 4.05 -13.86
C SER A 52 -11.72 3.68 -15.31
N THR A 53 -11.77 4.64 -16.23
CA THR A 53 -11.19 4.51 -17.58
C THR A 53 -9.66 4.63 -17.52
N TRP A 54 -9.01 3.77 -16.74
CA TRP A 54 -7.57 3.84 -16.47
C TRP A 54 -6.72 3.61 -17.73
N TRP A 55 -7.28 2.96 -18.75
CA TRP A 55 -6.59 2.69 -20.02
C TRP A 55 -6.44 3.93 -20.91
N THR A 56 -7.26 4.97 -20.73
CA THR A 56 -7.28 6.15 -21.61
C THR A 56 -6.16 7.12 -21.30
N ARG A 57 -5.75 7.25 -20.03
CA ARG A 57 -4.71 8.19 -19.60
C ARG A 57 -3.46 7.44 -19.12
N PRO A 58 -2.25 7.86 -19.54
CA PRO A 58 -1.00 7.23 -19.07
C PRO A 58 -0.87 7.20 -17.55
N VAL A 59 -1.35 8.26 -16.87
CA VAL A 59 -1.38 8.34 -15.40
C VAL A 59 -2.24 7.21 -14.81
N GLY A 60 -3.41 6.93 -15.38
CA GLY A 60 -4.31 5.89 -14.88
C GLY A 60 -3.69 4.50 -14.94
N ARG A 61 -2.96 4.19 -16.03
CA ARG A 61 -2.21 2.91 -16.15
C ARG A 61 -1.14 2.79 -15.06
N VAL A 62 -0.41 3.87 -14.79
CA VAL A 62 0.62 3.88 -13.75
C VAL A 62 0.01 3.75 -12.36
N THR A 63 -1.14 4.39 -12.11
CA THR A 63 -1.92 4.25 -10.87
C THR A 63 -2.37 2.80 -10.67
N VAL A 64 -2.92 2.14 -11.68
CA VAL A 64 -3.27 0.71 -11.58
C VAL A 64 -2.04 -0.12 -11.22
N CYS A 65 -0.92 0.06 -11.93
CA CYS A 65 0.30 -0.71 -11.67
C CYS A 65 0.79 -0.57 -10.22
N ILE A 66 0.84 0.65 -9.68
CA ILE A 66 1.37 0.86 -8.32
C ILE A 66 0.43 0.30 -7.26
N TYR A 67 -0.87 0.52 -7.38
CA TYR A 67 -1.83 0.05 -6.38
C TYR A 67 -2.03 -1.47 -6.44
N LEU A 68 -2.00 -2.07 -7.64
CA LEU A 68 -2.01 -3.52 -7.77
C LEU A 68 -0.76 -4.15 -7.14
N ALA A 69 0.43 -3.62 -7.44
CA ALA A 69 1.67 -4.11 -6.84
C ALA A 69 1.67 -3.95 -5.31
N LEU A 70 1.17 -2.80 -4.82
CA LEU A 70 1.04 -2.54 -3.39
C LEU A 70 0.08 -3.52 -2.72
N SER A 71 -1.10 -3.76 -3.31
CA SER A 71 -2.08 -4.72 -2.79
C SER A 71 -1.50 -6.13 -2.69
N LEU A 72 -0.79 -6.59 -3.72
CA LEU A 72 -0.14 -7.90 -3.70
C LEU A 72 0.94 -8.01 -2.62
N VAL A 73 1.78 -6.98 -2.47
CA VAL A 73 2.82 -6.92 -1.43
C VAL A 73 2.20 -6.94 -0.02
N LEU A 74 1.15 -6.15 0.21
CA LEU A 74 0.48 -6.10 1.51
C LEU A 74 -0.22 -7.43 1.82
N THR A 75 -0.85 -8.07 0.83
CA THR A 75 -1.44 -9.40 1.00
C THR A 75 -0.38 -10.44 1.33
N GLN A 76 0.76 -10.47 0.61
CA GLN A 76 1.81 -11.45 0.91
C GLN A 76 2.41 -11.25 2.31
N ASN A 77 2.57 -10.01 2.76
CA ASN A 77 3.03 -9.73 4.12
C ASN A 77 1.97 -10.11 5.17
N SER A 78 0.71 -9.73 4.98
CA SER A 78 -0.40 -10.10 5.87
C SER A 78 -0.60 -11.61 5.97
N VAL A 79 -0.54 -12.35 4.86
CA VAL A 79 -0.58 -13.82 4.91
C VAL A 79 0.60 -14.39 5.71
N SER A 80 1.79 -13.77 5.59
CA SER A 80 2.97 -14.20 6.33
C SER A 80 2.90 -13.90 7.84
N THR A 81 2.09 -12.94 8.28
CA THR A 81 1.90 -12.67 9.72
C THR A 81 0.99 -13.72 10.35
N TRP A 82 -0.06 -14.16 9.64
CA TRP A 82 -1.02 -15.14 10.16
C TRP A 82 -0.61 -16.59 9.96
N TRP A 83 0.02 -16.92 8.84
CA TRP A 83 0.33 -18.30 8.45
C TRP A 83 1.79 -18.70 8.73
N GLY A 84 2.55 -17.83 9.39
CA GLY A 84 3.98 -18.02 9.64
C GLY A 84 4.85 -17.82 8.39
N GLN A 85 6.13 -18.15 8.54
CA GLN A 85 7.16 -17.87 7.52
C GLN A 85 7.53 -19.09 6.68
N ASP A 86 7.00 -20.27 7.01
CA ASP A 86 7.52 -21.57 6.56
C ASP A 86 6.84 -22.14 5.32
N TYR A 87 6.05 -21.34 4.59
CA TYR A 87 5.46 -21.82 3.34
C TYR A 87 6.50 -21.82 2.20
N PRO A 88 6.52 -22.88 1.36
CA PRO A 88 7.50 -23.02 0.29
C PRO A 88 7.42 -21.86 -0.71
N TRP A 89 8.54 -21.54 -1.35
CA TRP A 89 8.66 -20.50 -2.38
C TRP A 89 8.46 -19.04 -1.90
N ARG A 90 8.17 -18.82 -0.61
CA ARG A 90 7.95 -17.49 -0.02
C ARG A 90 9.00 -16.45 -0.41
N GLY A 91 10.28 -16.83 -0.34
CA GLY A 91 11.39 -15.93 -0.67
C GLY A 91 11.34 -15.42 -2.11
N HIS A 92 11.04 -16.31 -3.06
CA HIS A 92 10.93 -15.98 -4.48
C HIS A 92 9.70 -15.12 -4.77
N VAL A 93 8.53 -15.47 -4.20
CA VAL A 93 7.30 -14.67 -4.36
C VAL A 93 7.52 -13.25 -3.83
N ARG A 94 8.05 -13.13 -2.61
CA ARG A 94 8.33 -11.82 -2.00
C ARG A 94 9.32 -11.02 -2.83
N GLY A 95 10.39 -11.65 -3.30
CA GLY A 95 11.38 -11.00 -4.17
C GLY A 95 10.75 -10.45 -5.45
N LEU A 96 9.91 -11.25 -6.11
CA LEU A 96 9.21 -10.83 -7.32
C LEU A 96 8.24 -9.66 -7.05
N LEU A 97 7.47 -9.73 -5.96
CA LEU A 97 6.54 -8.68 -5.58
C LEU A 97 7.26 -7.38 -5.23
N TYR A 98 8.40 -7.45 -4.55
CA TYR A 98 9.19 -6.27 -4.18
C TYR A 98 9.85 -5.64 -5.41
N ALA A 99 10.39 -6.46 -6.31
CA ALA A 99 10.92 -5.98 -7.59
C ALA A 99 9.82 -5.33 -8.45
N GLY A 100 8.63 -5.95 -8.52
CA GLY A 100 7.47 -5.40 -9.22
C GLY A 100 7.00 -4.06 -8.64
N LEU A 101 6.94 -3.95 -7.30
CA LEU A 101 6.59 -2.71 -6.61
C LEU A 101 7.64 -1.62 -6.85
N ALA A 102 8.93 -1.94 -6.75
CA ALA A 102 10.01 -1.01 -7.05
C ALA A 102 9.94 -0.50 -8.50
N TYR A 103 9.70 -1.39 -9.46
CA TYR A 103 9.51 -1.03 -10.86
C TYR A 103 8.29 -0.12 -11.05
N ALA A 104 7.17 -0.40 -10.37
CA ALA A 104 5.98 0.44 -10.42
C ALA A 104 6.26 1.86 -9.86
N PHE A 105 7.04 1.98 -8.79
CA PHE A 105 7.50 3.27 -8.27
C PHE A 105 8.38 4.02 -9.26
N VAL A 106 9.33 3.35 -9.92
CA VAL A 106 10.17 3.97 -10.96
C VAL A 106 9.30 4.57 -12.07
N LYS A 107 8.27 3.84 -12.54
CA LYS A 107 7.34 4.35 -13.54
C LYS A 107 6.53 5.54 -13.03
N LEU A 108 6.07 5.50 -11.78
CA LEU A 108 5.34 6.61 -11.16
C LEU A 108 6.20 7.87 -11.05
N ILE A 109 7.45 7.73 -10.61
CA ILE A 109 8.41 8.85 -10.52
C ILE A 109 8.69 9.43 -11.91
N ALA A 110 8.90 8.58 -12.92
CA ALA A 110 9.13 9.02 -14.29
C ALA A 110 7.91 9.76 -14.86
N ALA A 111 6.69 9.25 -14.61
CA ALA A 111 5.46 9.90 -15.02
C ALA A 111 5.28 11.26 -14.34
N LEU A 112 5.52 11.33 -13.02
CA LEU A 112 5.45 12.56 -12.25
C LEU A 112 6.43 13.61 -12.76
N ARG A 113 7.70 13.23 -12.98
CA ARG A 113 8.72 14.15 -13.53
C ARG A 113 8.30 14.73 -14.88
N ARG A 114 7.80 13.89 -15.79
CA ARG A 114 7.33 14.35 -17.11
C ARG A 114 6.18 15.36 -17.03
N ILE A 115 5.31 15.24 -16.03
CA ILE A 115 4.20 16.17 -15.81
C ILE A 115 4.75 17.49 -15.27
N GLN A 116 5.63 17.44 -14.27
CA GLN A 116 6.21 18.62 -13.63
C GLN A 116 7.08 19.43 -14.60
N THR A 117 7.86 18.79 -15.48
CA THR A 117 8.72 19.49 -16.45
C THR A 117 7.97 20.09 -17.64
N LYS A 118 6.69 19.74 -17.82
CA LYS A 118 5.83 20.29 -18.88
C LYS A 118 4.97 21.47 -18.39
N THR A 119 5.04 21.79 -17.10
CA THR A 119 4.41 22.97 -16.50
C THR A 119 5.44 24.08 -16.41
#